data_AF-A0A383A8A5-F1
#
_entry.id   AF-A0A383A8A5-F1
#
_cell.length_a   1.000
_cell.length_b   1.000
_cell.length_c   1.000
_cell.angle_alpha   90.00
_cell.angle_beta   90.00
_cell.angle_gamma   90.00
#
_symmetry.space_group_name_H-M   'P 1'
#
loop_
_entity.id
_entity.type
_entity.pdbx_description
1 polymer ?
#
loop_
_entity_poly.entity_id
_entity_poly.type
_entity_poly.pdbx_seq_one_letter_code
_entity_poly.pdbx_strand_id
1 'polypeptide(L)'
;MSIKAVDAEKPDPKQYILTVRDNGPGIESEHVPLAFGTVLYGSKFGLKQARGMFGLGATMAILYGQITTNKAVIVKSSTDGKTQDEYEM
;
A
#
# COMPACT_ATOMS: atom_id res chain seq x y z
N MET A 1 -4.29 11.68 -2.92
CA MET A 1 -3.45 10.87 -3.84
C MET A 1 -2.53 11.82 -4.59
N SER A 2 -1.25 11.50 -4.72
CA SER A 2 -0.29 12.26 -5.52
C SER A 2 0.59 11.34 -6.35
N ILE A 3 0.87 11.73 -7.59
CA ILE A 3 1.77 11.01 -8.50
C ILE A 3 2.91 11.96 -8.86
N LYS A 4 4.16 11.52 -8.71
CA LYS A 4 5.35 12.29 -9.09
C LYS A 4 6.28 11.41 -9.91
N ALA A 5 6.79 11.92 -11.03
CA ALA A 5 7.85 11.22 -11.75
C ALA A 5 9.12 11.19 -10.89
N VAL A 6 9.85 10.07 -10.91
CA VAL A 6 11.17 9.97 -10.27
C VAL A 6 12.17 10.86 -11.00
N ASP A 7 12.08 10.87 -12.33
CA ASP A 7 12.84 11.74 -13.23
C ASP A 7 11.85 12.38 -14.20
N ALA A 8 11.67 13.70 -14.09
CA ALA A 8 10.70 14.44 -14.89
C ALA A 8 11.13 14.58 -16.35
N GLU A 9 12.43 14.64 -16.62
CA GLU A 9 13.01 14.93 -17.93
C GLU A 9 13.12 13.69 -18.81
N LYS A 10 13.14 12.49 -18.21
CA LYS A 10 13.18 11.23 -18.94
C LYS A 10 11.94 11.02 -19.83
N PRO A 11 12.09 10.55 -21.09
CA PRO A 11 10.96 10.14 -21.93
C PRO A 11 10.29 8.87 -21.39
N ASP A 12 9.04 8.64 -21.76
CA ASP A 12 8.33 7.42 -21.38
C ASP A 12 8.92 6.17 -22.08
N PRO A 13 8.89 5.00 -21.42
CA PRO A 13 8.36 4.75 -20.07
C PRO A 13 9.31 5.19 -18.95
N LYS A 14 8.75 5.87 -17.94
CA LYS A 14 9.46 6.29 -16.71
C LYS A 14 8.77 5.82 -15.43
N GLN A 15 9.50 5.87 -14.34
CA GLN A 15 9.03 5.47 -13.02
C GLN A 15 8.33 6.62 -12.32
N TYR A 16 7.29 6.29 -11.56
CA TYR A 16 6.50 7.25 -10.80
C TYR A 16 6.37 6.80 -9.34
N ILE A 17 6.41 7.76 -8.43
CA ILE A 17 6.07 7.59 -7.02
C ILE A 17 4.59 7.92 -6.86
N LEU A 18 3.81 6.91 -6.48
CA LEU A 18 2.42 7.06 -6.09
C LEU A 18 2.32 7.13 -4.56
N THR A 19 1.67 8.17 -4.04
CA THR A 19 1.39 8.30 -2.61
C THR A 19 -0.11 8.42 -2.38
N VAL A 20 -0.63 7.56 -1.52
CA VAL A 20 -2.02 7.57 -1.04
C VAL A 20 -2.00 7.91 0.44
N ARG A 21 -2.91 8.79 0.88
CA ARG A 21 -3.15 9.13 2.28
C ARG A 21 -4.65 9.16 2.51
N ASP A 22 -5.07 8.59 3.61
CA ASP A 22 -6.44 8.62 4.10
C ASP A 22 -6.45 8.98 5.59
N ASN A 23 -7.63 9.27 6.10
CA ASN A 23 -7.91 9.56 7.50
C ASN A 23 -8.80 8.47 8.12
N GLY A 24 -8.63 7.22 7.67
CA GLY A 24 -9.32 6.07 8.20
C GLY A 24 -8.85 5.69 9.62
N PRO A 25 -9.35 4.56 10.16
CA PRO A 25 -8.98 4.09 11.50
C PRO A 25 -7.54 3.55 11.61
N GLY A 26 -6.79 3.54 10.51
CA GLY A 26 -5.49 2.88 10.44
C GLY A 26 -5.58 1.35 10.45
N ILE A 27 -4.42 0.73 10.58
CA ILE A 27 -4.18 -0.70 10.69
C ILE A 27 -3.27 -0.92 11.89
N GLU A 28 -3.63 -1.84 12.78
CA GLU A 28 -2.79 -2.24 13.91
C GLU A 28 -1.40 -2.69 13.43
N SER A 29 -0.37 -2.29 14.16
CA SER A 29 1.05 -2.50 13.83
C SER A 29 1.36 -3.95 13.39
N GLU A 30 0.82 -4.92 14.12
CA GLU A 30 1.00 -6.35 13.86
C GLU A 30 0.40 -6.83 12.52
N HIS A 31 -0.62 -6.13 12.01
CA HIS A 31 -1.33 -6.50 10.79
C HIS A 31 -0.78 -5.80 9.54
N VAL A 32 0.05 -4.76 9.67
CA VAL A 32 0.55 -4.00 8.51
C VAL A 32 1.38 -4.90 7.57
N PRO A 33 2.39 -5.66 8.03
CA PRO A 33 3.16 -6.52 7.13
C PRO A 33 2.30 -7.59 6.46
N LEU A 34 1.33 -8.14 7.19
CA LEU A 34 0.42 -9.17 6.66
C LEU A 34 -0.53 -8.58 5.60
N ALA A 35 -1.08 -7.39 5.84
CA ALA A 35 -2.02 -6.72 4.95
C ALA A 35 -1.42 -6.36 3.58
N PHE A 36 -0.13 -6.04 3.54
CA PHE A 36 0.53 -5.58 2.32
C PHE A 36 1.47 -6.63 1.71
N GLY A 37 1.98 -7.57 2.50
CA GLY A 37 2.92 -8.60 2.05
C GLY A 37 2.30 -9.99 1.84
N THR A 38 1.08 -10.25 2.32
CA THR A 38 0.43 -11.57 2.19
C THR A 38 -0.68 -11.55 1.14
N VAL A 39 -0.66 -12.54 0.25
CA VAL A 39 -1.70 -12.75 -0.76
C VAL A 39 -2.94 -13.38 -0.08
N LEU A 40 -4.14 -12.89 -0.40
CA LEU A 40 -5.40 -13.31 0.23
C LEU A 40 -5.50 -13.01 1.74
N TYR A 41 -4.90 -11.90 2.19
CA TYR A 41 -5.08 -11.41 3.56
C TYR A 41 -6.06 -10.22 3.60
N GLY A 42 -6.98 -10.20 4.58
CA GLY A 42 -7.88 -9.08 4.76
C GLY A 42 -9.05 -9.33 5.71
N SER A 43 -9.65 -8.25 6.20
CA SER A 43 -10.80 -8.27 7.13
C SER A 43 -12.17 -8.39 6.44
N LYS A 44 -12.20 -8.59 5.11
CA LYS A 44 -13.40 -8.48 4.27
C LYS A 44 -13.94 -9.80 3.72
N PHE A 45 -13.47 -10.94 4.22
CA PHE A 45 -13.92 -12.26 3.77
C PHE A 45 -15.31 -12.69 4.29
N GLY A 46 -15.87 -11.95 5.26
CA GLY A 46 -17.24 -12.17 5.72
C GLY A 46 -18.30 -11.63 4.75
N LEU A 47 -19.56 -12.01 4.96
CA LEU A 47 -20.71 -11.45 4.25
C LEU A 47 -20.91 -9.99 4.65
N LYS A 48 -20.28 -9.08 3.89
CA LYS A 48 -20.36 -7.63 4.08
C LYS A 48 -20.33 -6.93 2.73
N GLN A 49 -21.22 -5.96 2.53
CA GLN A 49 -21.12 -5.08 1.38
C GLN A 49 -19.93 -4.12 1.60
N ALA A 50 -18.85 -4.36 0.87
CA ALA A 50 -17.64 -3.53 0.90
C ALA A 50 -17.00 -3.48 -0.48
N ARG A 51 -16.19 -2.46 -0.74
CA ARG A 51 -15.31 -2.44 -1.93
C ARG A 51 -14.09 -3.34 -1.68
N GLY A 52 -13.79 -4.20 -2.66
CA GLY A 52 -12.72 -5.19 -2.60
C GLY A 52 -13.14 -6.44 -1.80
N MET A 53 -12.92 -7.62 -2.40
CA MET A 53 -13.39 -8.91 -1.85
C MET A 53 -12.25 -9.88 -1.50
N PHE A 54 -11.21 -9.95 -2.33
CA PHE A 54 -10.24 -11.05 -2.26
C PHE A 54 -8.96 -10.75 -1.46
N GLY A 55 -8.75 -9.52 -0.97
CA GLY A 55 -7.49 -9.18 -0.28
C GLY A 55 -6.25 -9.25 -1.20
N LEU A 56 -6.43 -8.91 -2.49
CA LEU A 56 -5.36 -8.98 -3.50
C LEU A 56 -4.91 -7.62 -4.02
N GLY A 57 -5.76 -6.59 -3.94
CA GLY A 57 -5.55 -5.35 -4.68
C GLY A 57 -4.23 -4.63 -4.33
N ALA A 58 -4.02 -4.33 -3.05
CA ALA A 58 -2.83 -3.62 -2.59
C ALA A 58 -1.56 -4.47 -2.77
N THR A 59 -1.61 -5.73 -2.36
CA THR A 59 -0.51 -6.70 -2.48
C THR A 59 -0.03 -6.83 -3.93
N MET A 60 -0.95 -6.92 -4.90
CA MET A 60 -0.59 -7.02 -6.31
C MET A 60 0.00 -5.74 -6.88
N ALA A 61 -0.47 -4.56 -6.42
CA ALA A 61 0.11 -3.29 -6.82
C ALA A 61 1.55 -3.14 -6.30
N ILE A 62 1.80 -3.56 -5.05
CA ILE A 62 3.14 -3.58 -4.46
C ILE A 62 4.04 -4.55 -5.22
N LEU A 63 3.58 -5.78 -5.44
CA LEU A 63 4.34 -6.80 -6.15
C LEU A 63 4.73 -6.35 -7.55
N TYR A 64 3.78 -5.76 -8.30
CA TYR A 64 4.06 -5.21 -9.63
C TYR A 64 5.08 -4.07 -9.57
N GLY A 65 4.96 -3.16 -8.59
CA GLY A 65 5.92 -2.08 -8.38
C GLY A 65 7.32 -2.59 -8.05
N GLN A 66 7.44 -3.58 -7.16
CA GLN A 66 8.72 -4.18 -6.78
C GLN A 66 9.39 -4.92 -7.95
N ILE A 67 8.64 -5.73 -8.71
CA ILE A 67 9.18 -6.47 -9.87
C ILE A 67 9.68 -5.51 -10.96
N THR A 68 8.98 -4.39 -11.18
CA THR A 68 9.31 -3.45 -12.27
C THR A 68 10.34 -2.39 -11.90
N THR A 69 10.43 -2.03 -10.62
CA THR A 69 11.30 -0.92 -10.16
C THR A 69 12.43 -1.35 -9.23
N ASN A 70 12.34 -2.54 -8.62
CA ASN A 70 13.25 -3.01 -7.57
C ASN A 70 13.40 -1.99 -6.43
N LYS A 71 12.29 -1.36 -6.04
CA LYS A 71 12.21 -0.41 -4.92
C LYS A 71 11.21 -0.92 -3.90
N ALA A 72 11.56 -0.73 -2.62
CA ALA A 72 10.67 -1.00 -1.50
C ALA A 72 9.47 -0.05 -1.51
N VAL A 73 8.36 -0.48 -0.91
CA VAL A 73 7.21 0.36 -0.60
C VAL A 73 7.27 0.80 0.85
N ILE A 74 6.85 2.05 1.09
CA ILE A 74 6.78 2.61 2.44
C ILE A 74 5.31 2.67 2.85
N VAL A 75 4.98 2.04 3.97
CA VAL A 75 3.64 2.04 4.56
C VAL A 75 3.71 2.72 5.93
N LYS A 76 2.83 3.69 6.15
CA LYS A 76 2.70 4.39 7.44
C LYS A 76 1.27 4.24 7.95
N SER A 77 1.10 3.86 9.21
CA SER A 77 -0.21 3.62 9.82
C SER A 77 -0.25 4.19 11.23
N SER A 78 -1.43 4.65 11.66
CA SER A 78 -1.68 5.11 13.03
C SER A 78 -3.14 4.81 13.39
N THR A 79 -3.36 4.17 14.53
CA THR A 79 -4.70 3.79 15.02
C THR A 79 -5.25 4.76 16.06
N ASP A 80 -4.38 5.45 16.79
CA ASP A 80 -4.73 6.41 17.85
C ASP A 80 -4.50 7.88 17.44
N GLY A 81 -3.94 8.12 16.25
CA GLY A 81 -3.57 9.45 15.75
C GLY A 81 -2.37 10.09 16.47
N LYS A 82 -1.68 9.34 17.34
CA LYS A 82 -0.53 9.81 18.13
C LYS A 82 0.73 9.02 17.81
N THR A 83 0.59 7.70 17.73
CA THR A 83 1.67 6.76 17.44
C THR A 83 1.57 6.37 15.98
N GLN A 84 2.64 6.63 15.21
CA GLN A 84 2.69 6.31 13.80
C GLN A 84 3.79 5.29 13.55
N ASP A 85 3.38 4.10 13.12
CA ASP A 85 4.29 3.05 12.71
C ASP A 85 4.67 3.22 11.23
N GLU A 86 5.92 2.92 10.90
CA GLU A 86 6.47 3.01 9.56
C GLU A 86 7.16 1.70 9.18
N TYR A 87 6.83 1.19 8.00
CA TYR A 87 7.35 -0.05 7.45
C TYR A 87 7.90 0.20 6.06
N GLU A 88 9.09 -0.34 5.82
CA GLU A 88 9.69 -0.44 4.49
C GLU A 88 9.72 -1.92 4.11
N MET A 89 9.10 -2.26 2.98
CA MET A 89 8.90 -3.66 2.54
C MET A 89 9.10 -3.86 1.05
#